data_AF-A0A813JY97-F1
#
_entry.id   AF-A0A813JY97-F1
#
_cell.length_a   1.000
_cell.length_b   1.000
_cell.length_c   1.000
_cell.angle_alpha   90.00
_cell.angle_beta   90.00
_cell.angle_gamma   90.00
#
_symmetry.space_group_name_H-M   'P 1'
#
loop_
_entity.id
_entity.type
_entity.pdbx_description
1 polymer ?
#
loop_
_entity_poly.entity_id
_entity_poly.type
_entity_poly.pdbx_seq_one_letter_code
_entity_poly.pdbx_strand_id
1 'polypeptide(L)'
;MSTAAPGTPVGNLIKRGRMRSPMHEMDGLQQEQEQGNLDDGEELIAPLPIPQPLFDTQQEPVTMQGIAALFKREIAPVSSSVSSLRDDFIKMQISIREDMQAIGIRLATIEQHMDLANFRIDKLEHLVDNMPALSAQVDPAFRQQVNAMQVQLDSLQKVDGLRQGNLTHHDAGQRACTAVLGGLAGLTSQQDAEAWLIDKLASLSGPMLVNTYIKSEEFRGILFAKFKDSFERDIAVALLRSASLKQSGQDVWAKEDLPIEARAPKSFLLGLKRLLKSWGFNKVTVDGGFTCLSMSSECAVTVKCSDGQLQYKWNDSWANWKDFQESQELRELTRQASDMLQKTQDNGKGKGKAKGAAQA
;
A
#
# COMPACT_ATOMS: atom_id res chain seq x y z
N MET A 1 63.17 27.11 27.25
CA MET A 1 62.52 26.48 26.08
C MET A 1 62.00 25.11 26.48
N SER A 2 60.70 24.99 26.73
CA SER A 2 59.89 23.84 26.26
C SER A 2 58.45 24.11 26.71
N THR A 3 57.61 24.37 25.74
CA THR A 3 56.21 24.78 25.85
C THR A 3 55.32 23.55 25.99
N ALA A 4 54.50 23.51 27.04
CA ALA A 4 53.42 22.54 27.19
C ALA A 4 52.20 22.98 26.35
N ALA A 5 51.69 22.08 25.52
CA ALA A 5 50.54 22.29 24.65
C ALA A 5 49.22 21.86 25.33
N PRO A 6 48.07 22.46 24.96
CA PRO A 6 46.79 22.24 25.63
C PRO A 6 46.00 21.03 25.07
N GLY A 7 45.13 20.50 25.93
CA GLY A 7 44.36 19.28 25.74
C GLY A 7 43.35 19.29 24.59
N THR A 8 43.12 18.08 24.08
CA THR A 8 42.11 17.69 23.10
C THR A 8 40.71 17.64 23.74
N PRO A 9 39.65 18.13 23.07
CA PRO A 9 38.29 17.94 23.53
C PRO A 9 37.76 16.54 23.16
N VAL A 10 37.03 15.96 24.11
CA VAL A 10 36.32 14.68 23.99
C VAL A 10 35.31 14.76 22.85
N GLY A 11 35.49 13.92 21.84
CA GLY A 11 34.60 13.82 20.69
C GLY A 11 33.25 13.21 21.08
N ASN A 12 32.17 13.94 20.85
CA ASN A 12 30.83 13.38 20.85
C ASN A 12 30.71 12.36 19.72
N LEU A 13 30.47 11.12 20.12
CA LEU A 13 30.25 9.98 19.24
C LEU A 13 28.90 10.16 18.53
N ILE A 14 28.89 10.87 17.40
CA ILE A 14 27.76 10.86 16.47
C ILE A 14 27.66 9.45 15.92
N LYS A 15 26.72 8.65 16.47
CA LYS A 15 26.29 7.38 15.88
C LYS A 15 25.73 7.70 14.49
N ARG A 16 26.58 7.61 13.46
CA ARG A 16 26.16 7.57 12.05
C ARG A 16 25.41 6.26 11.85
N GLY A 17 24.10 6.29 12.10
CA GLY A 17 23.20 5.23 11.63
C GLY A 17 23.40 5.08 10.13
N ARG A 18 23.70 3.86 9.67
CA ARG A 18 23.69 3.54 8.25
C ARG A 18 22.31 3.92 7.71
N MET A 19 22.25 4.94 6.85
CA MET A 19 21.06 5.21 6.06
C MET A 19 20.79 3.97 5.19
N ARG A 20 19.81 3.16 5.59
CA ARG A 20 19.18 2.19 4.71
C ARG A 20 18.50 2.98 3.58
N SER A 21 18.59 2.47 2.35
CA SER A 21 17.98 3.11 1.19
C SER A 21 16.47 3.36 1.43
N PRO A 22 15.97 4.61 1.32
CA PRO A 22 14.57 4.96 1.62
C PRO A 22 13.52 4.26 0.77
N MET A 23 13.93 3.61 -0.32
CA MET A 23 13.03 2.87 -1.20
C MET A 23 12.59 1.51 -0.66
N HIS A 24 13.28 0.93 0.34
CA HIS A 24 12.98 -0.41 0.85
C HIS A 24 11.93 -0.45 1.96
N GLU A 25 11.61 0.69 2.60
CA GLU A 25 10.67 0.78 3.74
C GLU A 25 9.31 1.40 3.36
N MET A 26 9.03 1.49 2.05
CA MET A 26 7.81 2.14 1.57
C MET A 26 6.54 1.26 1.56
N ASP A 27 6.69 -0.05 1.80
CA ASP A 27 5.64 -1.06 1.58
C ASP A 27 5.24 -1.84 2.86
N GLY A 28 5.14 -1.15 4.01
CA GLY A 28 4.60 -1.70 5.26
C GLY A 28 3.17 -1.23 5.54
N LEU A 29 2.15 -1.86 4.96
CA LEU A 29 0.94 -2.18 5.73
C LEU A 29 1.30 -3.43 6.54
N GLN A 30 2.17 -3.27 7.54
CA GLN A 30 2.23 -4.24 8.62
C GLN A 30 0.86 -4.14 9.29
N GLN A 31 0.04 -5.18 9.11
CA GLN A 31 -0.82 -5.59 10.22
C GLN A 31 0.15 -5.80 11.38
N GLU A 32 0.17 -4.84 12.30
CA GLU A 32 0.80 -4.99 13.60
C GLU A 32 0.10 -6.19 14.26
N GLN A 33 0.65 -7.39 14.09
CA GLN A 33 0.53 -8.41 15.11
C GLN A 33 1.21 -7.82 16.33
N GLU A 34 0.42 -7.46 17.32
CA GLU A 34 0.85 -7.19 18.68
C GLU A 34 1.55 -8.45 19.22
N GLN A 35 2.81 -8.66 18.84
CA GLN A 35 3.71 -9.46 19.63
C GLN A 35 4.04 -8.63 20.87
N GLY A 36 3.35 -8.95 21.96
CA GLY A 36 3.71 -8.52 23.30
C GLY A 36 5.16 -8.94 23.57
N ASN A 37 6.08 -8.01 23.34
CA ASN A 37 7.43 -8.08 23.83
C ASN A 37 7.34 -7.83 25.34
N LEU A 38 7.21 -8.92 26.10
CA LEU A 38 7.59 -8.95 27.51
C LEU A 38 9.11 -8.83 27.55
N ASP A 39 9.57 -7.59 27.44
CA ASP A 39 10.94 -7.21 27.75
C ASP A 39 11.02 -7.13 29.29
N ASP A 40 11.48 -8.21 29.90
CA ASP A 40 11.88 -8.28 31.31
C ASP A 40 13.15 -7.43 31.51
N GLY A 41 13.01 -6.11 31.33
CA GLY A 41 13.98 -5.13 31.75
C GLY A 41 13.83 -4.91 33.25
N GLU A 42 14.74 -5.51 34.02
CA GLU A 42 14.98 -5.15 35.43
C GLU A 42 15.28 -3.64 35.53
N GLU A 43 14.22 -2.85 35.68
CA GLU A 43 14.33 -1.44 36.03
C GLU A 43 14.75 -1.37 37.49
N LEU A 44 16.01 -1.00 37.72
CA LEU A 44 16.57 -0.64 39.02
C LEU A 44 15.75 0.51 39.61
N ILE A 45 14.73 0.16 40.39
CA ILE A 45 13.92 1.08 41.19
C ILE A 45 14.86 1.86 42.11
N ALA A 46 15.01 3.15 41.84
CA ALA A 46 15.64 4.07 42.78
C ALA A 46 14.88 3.99 44.12
N PRO A 47 15.56 3.89 45.27
CA PRO A 47 14.92 3.74 46.56
C PRO A 47 13.97 4.91 46.81
N LEU A 48 12.68 4.58 46.94
CA LEU A 48 11.64 5.54 47.33
C LEU A 48 12.08 6.24 48.63
N PRO A 49 11.90 7.58 48.72
CA PRO A 49 12.17 8.30 49.95
C PRO A 49 11.29 7.73 51.07
N ILE A 50 11.95 7.26 52.12
CA ILE A 50 11.35 6.75 53.35
C ILE A 50 10.34 7.79 53.85
N PRO A 51 9.04 7.48 53.94
CA PRO A 51 8.06 8.38 54.51
C PRO A 51 8.43 8.67 55.95
N GLN A 52 8.63 9.94 56.28
CA GLN A 52 8.82 10.34 57.67
C GLN A 52 7.53 10.03 58.47
N PRO A 53 7.65 9.47 59.68
CA PRO A 53 6.50 9.15 60.51
C PRO A 53 5.88 10.43 61.05
N LEU A 54 4.84 10.94 60.38
CA LEU A 54 3.97 11.98 60.89
C LEU A 54 2.80 11.31 61.62
N PHE A 55 3.09 10.65 62.75
CA PHE A 55 2.08 10.17 63.68
C PHE A 55 1.78 11.27 64.67
N ASP A 56 0.86 12.16 64.30
CA ASP A 56 0.01 12.85 65.28
C ASP A 56 -1.40 12.26 65.11
N THR A 57 -1.55 11.03 65.59
CA THR A 57 -2.82 10.29 65.55
C THR A 57 -3.73 10.85 66.62
N GLN A 58 -4.41 11.97 66.31
CA GLN A 58 -5.69 12.21 66.96
C GLN A 58 -6.63 11.09 66.51
N GLN A 59 -6.79 10.09 67.37
CA GLN A 59 -7.79 9.03 67.21
C GLN A 59 -9.18 9.68 67.28
N GLU A 60 -9.64 10.22 66.15
CA GLU A 60 -11.06 10.48 65.99
C GLU A 60 -11.79 9.15 66.18
N PRO A 61 -12.83 9.10 67.03
CA PRO A 61 -13.58 7.89 67.28
C PRO A 61 -14.13 7.39 65.94
N VAL A 62 -13.86 6.13 65.60
CA VAL A 62 -14.38 5.49 64.39
C VAL A 62 -15.90 5.48 64.48
N THR A 63 -16.53 6.45 63.83
CA THR A 63 -17.98 6.51 63.74
C THR A 63 -18.46 5.63 62.60
N MET A 64 -19.65 5.05 62.74
CA MET A 64 -20.32 4.35 61.65
C MET A 64 -20.47 5.24 60.39
N GLN A 65 -20.58 6.55 60.58
CA GLN A 65 -20.59 7.53 59.49
C GLN A 65 -19.26 7.54 58.72
N GLY A 66 -18.12 7.50 59.43
CA GLY A 66 -16.79 7.47 58.83
C GLY A 66 -16.54 6.21 58.01
N ILE A 67 -16.96 5.04 58.52
CA ILE A 67 -16.89 3.77 57.78
C ILE A 67 -17.74 3.84 56.50
N ALA A 68 -18.97 4.35 56.59
CA ALA A 68 -19.84 4.49 55.43
C ALA A 68 -19.28 5.49 54.38
N ALA A 69 -18.62 6.57 54.83
CA ALA A 69 -17.97 7.53 53.95
C ALA A 69 -16.75 6.92 53.23
N LEU A 70 -15.92 6.16 53.95
CA LEU A 70 -14.80 5.41 53.37
C LEU A 70 -15.29 4.39 52.34
N PHE A 71 -16.33 3.63 52.67
CA PHE A 71 -16.90 2.63 51.75
C PHE A 71 -17.47 3.28 50.48
N LYS A 72 -18.17 4.42 50.60
CA LYS A 72 -18.62 5.19 49.43
C LYS A 72 -17.46 5.72 48.59
N ARG A 73 -16.38 6.18 49.23
CA ARG A 73 -15.19 6.71 48.54
C ARG A 73 -14.49 5.63 47.72
N GLU A 74 -14.33 4.43 48.29
CA GLU A 74 -13.65 3.32 47.60
C GLU A 74 -14.56 2.64 46.56
N ILE A 75 -15.89 2.63 46.74
CA ILE A 75 -16.83 2.03 45.76
C ILE A 75 -17.13 2.95 44.58
N ALA A 76 -17.11 4.28 44.77
CA ALA A 76 -17.38 5.24 43.70
C ALA A 76 -16.56 4.98 42.40
N PRO A 77 -15.23 4.80 42.43
CA PRO A 77 -14.44 4.53 41.22
C PRO A 77 -14.72 3.15 40.60
N VAL A 78 -15.09 2.16 41.42
CA VAL A 78 -15.50 0.84 40.92
C VAL A 78 -16.84 0.98 40.17
N SER A 79 -17.79 1.72 40.74
CA SER A 79 -19.10 1.97 40.13
C SER A 79 -18.99 2.72 38.80
N SER A 80 -18.10 3.73 38.71
CA SER A 80 -17.87 4.45 37.45
C SER A 80 -17.20 3.55 36.39
N SER A 81 -16.23 2.71 36.79
CA SER A 81 -15.57 1.76 35.89
C SER A 81 -16.55 0.71 35.36
N VAL A 82 -17.43 0.16 36.22
CA VAL A 82 -18.48 -0.78 35.81
C VAL A 82 -19.48 -0.11 34.87
N SER A 83 -19.84 1.15 35.11
CA SER A 83 -20.72 1.91 34.22
C SER A 83 -20.09 2.14 32.85
N SER A 84 -18.80 2.49 32.79
CA SER A 84 -18.06 2.65 31.54
C SER A 84 -17.98 1.34 30.73
N LEU A 85 -17.68 0.22 31.39
CA LEU A 85 -17.64 -1.09 30.74
C LEU A 85 -19.02 -1.49 30.19
N ARG A 86 -20.09 -1.16 30.90
CA ARG A 86 -21.45 -1.40 30.44
C ARG A 86 -21.76 -0.57 29.19
N ASP A 87 -21.36 0.69 29.15
CA ASP A 87 -21.57 1.56 27.99
C ASP A 87 -20.77 1.06 26.77
N ASP A 88 -19.54 0.61 26.97
CA ASP A 88 -18.71 0.07 25.90
C ASP A 88 -19.25 -1.28 25.37
N PHE A 89 -19.81 -2.11 26.24
CA PHE A 89 -20.51 -3.33 25.83
C PHE A 89 -21.76 -3.04 25.00
N ILE A 90 -22.53 -2.01 25.36
CA ILE A 90 -23.70 -1.56 24.59
C ILE A 90 -23.27 -1.06 23.20
N LYS A 91 -22.19 -0.25 23.12
CA LYS A 91 -21.64 0.21 21.82
C LYS A 91 -21.18 -0.97 20.97
N MET A 92 -20.50 -1.94 21.56
CA MET A 92 -20.06 -3.15 20.86
C MET A 92 -21.26 -3.96 20.33
N GLN A 93 -22.32 -4.13 21.12
CA GLN A 93 -23.54 -4.81 20.66
C GLN A 93 -24.23 -4.08 19.50
N ILE A 94 -24.25 -2.74 19.51
CA ILE A 94 -24.80 -1.94 18.41
C ILE A 94 -23.94 -2.14 17.15
N SER A 95 -22.61 -2.02 17.27
CA SER A 95 -21.67 -2.23 16.16
C SER A 95 -21.82 -3.61 15.53
N ILE A 96 -21.88 -4.68 16.35
CA ILE A 96 -22.06 -6.06 15.85
C ILE A 96 -23.38 -6.21 15.09
N ARG A 97 -24.46 -5.57 15.57
CA ARG A 97 -25.77 -5.62 14.90
C ARG A 97 -25.73 -4.92 13.55
N GLU A 98 -25.10 -3.74 13.47
CA GLU A 98 -24.94 -2.98 12.23
C GLU A 98 -24.09 -3.77 11.21
N ASP A 99 -23.00 -4.38 11.66
CA ASP A 99 -22.14 -5.23 10.82
C ASP A 99 -22.90 -6.47 10.31
N MET A 100 -23.67 -7.15 11.16
CA MET A 100 -24.50 -8.29 10.73
C MET A 100 -25.54 -7.87 9.69
N GLN A 101 -26.15 -6.69 9.84
CA GLN A 101 -27.11 -6.17 8.87
C GLN A 101 -26.42 -5.85 7.54
N ALA A 102 -25.25 -5.21 7.57
CA ALA A 102 -24.47 -4.93 6.37
C ALA A 102 -24.02 -6.21 5.65
N ILE A 103 -23.60 -7.24 6.39
CA ILE A 103 -23.26 -8.56 5.85
C ILE A 103 -24.50 -9.21 5.20
N GLY A 104 -25.66 -9.16 5.86
CA GLY A 104 -26.91 -9.69 5.32
C GLY A 104 -27.31 -9.05 3.99
N ILE A 105 -27.19 -7.73 3.87
CA ILE A 105 -27.45 -7.00 2.61
C ILE A 105 -26.47 -7.42 1.50
N ARG A 106 -25.17 -7.54 1.84
CA ARG A 106 -24.14 -7.98 0.88
C ARG A 106 -24.39 -9.41 0.41
N LEU A 107 -24.76 -10.32 1.30
CA LEU A 107 -25.10 -11.71 0.94
C LEU A 107 -26.31 -11.78 0.01
N ALA A 108 -27.39 -11.05 0.33
CA ALA A 108 -28.56 -10.99 -0.55
C ALA A 108 -28.22 -10.43 -1.95
N THR A 109 -27.33 -9.45 -2.02
CA THR A 109 -26.84 -8.91 -3.30
C THR A 109 -26.04 -9.96 -4.09
N ILE A 110 -25.17 -10.71 -3.40
CA ILE A 110 -24.38 -11.79 -4.02
C ILE A 110 -25.30 -12.91 -4.53
N GLU A 111 -26.28 -13.33 -3.74
CA GLU A 111 -27.28 -14.33 -4.13
C GLU A 111 -28.03 -13.89 -5.39
N GLN A 112 -28.50 -12.64 -5.44
CA GLN A 112 -29.17 -12.10 -6.63
C GLN A 112 -28.28 -12.10 -7.87
N HIS A 113 -26.99 -11.76 -7.72
CA HIS A 113 -26.04 -11.80 -8.82
C HIS A 113 -25.74 -13.23 -9.29
N MET A 114 -25.69 -14.18 -8.35
CA MET A 114 -25.46 -15.59 -8.64
C MET A 114 -26.64 -16.19 -9.40
N ASP A 115 -27.88 -15.89 -9.02
CA ASP A 115 -29.08 -16.33 -9.74
C ASP A 115 -29.11 -15.80 -11.18
N LEU A 116 -28.74 -14.53 -11.38
CA LEU A 116 -28.65 -13.95 -12.73
C LEU A 116 -27.54 -14.60 -13.56
N ALA A 117 -26.40 -14.93 -12.94
CA ALA A 117 -25.30 -15.62 -13.60
C ALA A 117 -25.71 -17.05 -13.99
N ASN A 118 -26.35 -17.80 -13.09
CA ASN A 118 -26.87 -19.14 -13.35
C ASN A 118 -27.89 -19.12 -14.49
N PHE A 119 -28.84 -18.17 -14.49
CA PHE A 119 -29.78 -18.00 -15.60
C PHE A 119 -29.08 -17.73 -16.95
N ARG A 120 -28.00 -16.93 -16.94
CA ARG A 120 -27.20 -16.68 -18.16
C ARG A 120 -26.44 -17.93 -18.60
N ILE A 121 -25.92 -18.72 -17.67
CA ILE A 121 -25.25 -19.99 -17.94
C ILE A 121 -26.25 -20.96 -18.57
N ASP A 122 -27.41 -21.18 -17.96
CA ASP A 122 -28.47 -22.06 -18.49
C ASP A 122 -28.87 -21.65 -19.92
N LYS A 123 -28.98 -20.33 -20.17
CA LYS A 123 -29.29 -19.81 -21.51
C LYS A 123 -28.16 -20.07 -22.51
N LEU A 124 -26.90 -19.96 -22.11
CA LEU A 124 -25.75 -20.25 -22.96
C LEU A 124 -25.62 -21.75 -23.22
N GLU A 125 -25.82 -22.60 -22.21
CA GLU A 125 -25.84 -24.05 -22.34
C GLU A 125 -26.93 -24.49 -23.31
N HIS A 126 -28.14 -23.94 -23.19
CA HIS A 126 -29.23 -24.18 -24.16
C HIS A 126 -28.86 -23.74 -25.59
N LEU A 127 -28.13 -22.62 -25.75
CA LEU A 127 -27.67 -22.21 -27.09
C LEU A 127 -26.59 -23.14 -27.64
N VAL A 128 -25.69 -23.65 -26.79
CA VAL A 128 -24.64 -24.61 -27.16
C VAL A 128 -25.25 -25.95 -27.55
N ASP A 129 -26.21 -26.47 -26.80
CA ASP A 129 -26.90 -27.73 -27.09
C ASP A 129 -27.71 -27.68 -28.39
N ASN A 130 -28.22 -26.51 -28.76
CA ASN A 130 -28.89 -26.27 -30.03
C ASN A 130 -27.93 -25.90 -31.18
N MET A 131 -26.66 -25.63 -30.88
CA MET A 131 -25.68 -25.24 -31.88
C MET A 131 -25.43 -26.34 -32.93
N PRO A 132 -25.38 -27.66 -32.63
CA PRO A 132 -25.24 -28.70 -33.64
C PRO A 132 -26.32 -28.65 -34.72
N ALA A 133 -27.58 -28.41 -34.32
CA ALA A 133 -28.72 -28.30 -35.23
C ALA A 133 -28.64 -27.05 -36.12
N LEU A 134 -28.22 -25.90 -35.57
CA LEU A 134 -27.93 -24.71 -36.37
C LEU A 134 -26.71 -24.91 -37.27
N SER A 135 -25.66 -25.59 -36.78
CA SER A 135 -24.40 -25.78 -37.49
C SER A 135 -24.58 -26.66 -38.73
N ALA A 136 -25.58 -27.55 -38.73
CA ALA A 136 -25.97 -28.36 -39.89
C ALA A 136 -26.69 -27.54 -40.97
N GLN A 137 -27.24 -26.37 -40.63
CA GLN A 137 -27.88 -25.43 -41.57
C GLN A 137 -26.94 -24.32 -42.05
N VAL A 138 -25.74 -24.18 -41.45
CA VAL A 138 -24.76 -23.21 -41.90
C VAL A 138 -24.15 -23.68 -43.22
N ASP A 139 -24.37 -22.88 -44.27
CA ASP A 139 -23.82 -23.06 -45.61
C ASP A 139 -22.30 -23.39 -45.53
N PRO A 140 -21.84 -24.48 -46.17
CA PRO A 140 -20.43 -24.81 -46.28
C PRO A 140 -19.55 -23.64 -46.73
N ALA A 141 -20.08 -22.75 -47.59
CA ALA A 141 -19.36 -21.57 -48.06
C ALA A 141 -19.06 -20.57 -46.92
N PHE A 142 -20.00 -20.39 -46.00
CA PHE A 142 -19.79 -19.51 -44.84
C PHE A 142 -18.75 -20.09 -43.87
N ARG A 143 -18.76 -21.40 -43.62
CA ARG A 143 -17.71 -22.07 -42.82
C ARG A 143 -16.32 -21.88 -43.44
N GLN A 144 -16.23 -21.96 -44.77
CA GLN A 144 -14.97 -21.74 -45.49
C GLN A 144 -14.49 -20.29 -45.33
N GLN A 145 -15.41 -19.31 -45.37
CA GLN A 145 -15.09 -17.89 -45.17
C GLN A 145 -14.65 -17.58 -43.74
N VAL A 146 -15.30 -18.18 -42.72
CA VAL A 146 -14.89 -18.03 -41.31
C VAL A 146 -13.51 -18.64 -41.07
N ASN A 147 -13.24 -19.83 -41.61
CA ASN A 147 -11.91 -20.44 -41.52
C ASN A 147 -10.84 -19.58 -42.23
N ALA A 148 -11.15 -18.99 -43.38
CA ALA A 148 -10.24 -18.07 -44.07
C ALA A 148 -9.95 -16.81 -43.25
N MET A 149 -10.98 -16.23 -42.59
CA MET A 149 -10.81 -15.09 -41.68
C MET A 149 -9.99 -15.46 -40.44
N GLN A 150 -10.18 -16.65 -39.88
CA GLN A 150 -9.39 -17.14 -38.75
C GLN A 150 -7.91 -17.26 -39.13
N VAL A 151 -7.61 -17.83 -40.29
CA VAL A 151 -6.22 -17.90 -40.81
C VAL A 151 -5.63 -16.51 -41.03
N GLN A 152 -6.41 -15.54 -41.50
CA GLN A 152 -5.96 -14.15 -41.62
C GLN A 152 -5.68 -13.52 -40.25
N LEU A 153 -6.55 -13.71 -39.26
CA LEU A 153 -6.36 -13.24 -37.88
C LEU A 153 -5.10 -13.83 -37.25
N ASP A 154 -4.88 -15.14 -37.38
CA ASP A 154 -3.68 -15.82 -36.88
C ASP A 154 -2.41 -15.31 -37.58
N SER A 155 -2.51 -14.96 -38.87
CA SER A 155 -1.40 -14.36 -39.62
C SER A 155 -1.08 -12.93 -39.15
N LEU A 156 -2.10 -12.13 -38.84
CA LEU A 156 -1.95 -10.76 -38.32
C LEU A 156 -1.38 -10.76 -36.90
N GLN A 157 -1.83 -11.67 -36.04
CA GLN A 157 -1.28 -11.82 -34.69
C GLN A 157 0.21 -12.21 -34.71
N LYS A 158 0.65 -13.03 -35.68
CA LYS A 158 2.07 -13.36 -35.87
C LYS A 158 2.91 -12.16 -36.32
N VAL A 159 2.33 -11.21 -37.05
CA VAL A 159 3.01 -9.98 -37.48
C VAL A 159 3.12 -8.97 -36.31
N ASP A 160 2.10 -8.90 -35.44
CA ASP A 160 2.15 -8.05 -34.24
C ASP A 160 3.14 -8.56 -33.18
N GLY A 161 3.39 -9.87 -33.13
CA GLY A 161 4.45 -10.46 -32.29
C GLY A 161 5.87 -9.96 -32.61
N LEU A 162 6.13 -9.49 -33.83
CA LEU A 162 7.43 -8.96 -34.26
C LEU A 162 7.56 -7.43 -34.11
N ARG A 163 6.50 -6.73 -33.68
CA ARG A 163 6.48 -5.27 -33.48
C ARG A 163 6.56 -4.81 -32.03
N GLN A 164 6.91 -5.68 -31.09
CA GLN A 164 7.16 -5.32 -29.68
C GLN A 164 8.39 -4.42 -29.46
N GLY A 165 9.13 -4.04 -30.52
CA GLY A 165 10.40 -3.31 -30.41
C GLY A 165 10.35 -1.77 -30.35
N ASN A 166 9.19 -1.10 -30.33
CA ASN A 166 9.16 0.37 -30.25
C ASN A 166 7.90 0.91 -29.52
N LEU A 167 7.79 0.62 -28.23
CA LEU A 167 6.74 1.09 -27.31
C LEU A 167 7.04 2.48 -26.74
N THR A 168 7.14 3.53 -27.57
CA THR A 168 7.39 4.90 -27.06
C THR A 168 6.12 5.69 -26.72
N HIS A 169 4.94 5.19 -27.05
CA HIS A 169 3.67 5.72 -26.57
C HIS A 169 2.88 4.63 -25.84
N HIS A 170 3.24 4.36 -24.59
CA HIS A 170 2.42 3.56 -23.70
C HIS A 170 1.09 4.27 -23.47
N ASP A 171 0.06 3.76 -24.13
CA ASP A 171 -1.33 4.13 -23.94
C ASP A 171 -1.68 4.05 -22.45
N ALA A 172 -2.27 5.10 -21.90
CA ALA A 172 -2.56 5.22 -20.47
C ALA A 172 -3.41 4.04 -19.96
N GLY A 173 -4.24 3.46 -20.84
CA GLY A 173 -5.03 2.26 -20.55
C GLY A 173 -4.19 0.99 -20.33
N GLN A 174 -3.00 0.86 -20.94
CA GLN A 174 -2.18 -0.33 -20.75
C GLN A 174 -1.55 -0.41 -19.37
N ARG A 175 -1.21 0.74 -18.74
CA ARG A 175 -0.64 0.76 -17.39
C ARG A 175 -1.66 0.33 -16.33
N ALA A 176 -2.94 0.62 -16.56
CA ALA A 176 -4.03 0.18 -15.71
C ALA A 176 -4.18 -1.36 -15.70
N CYS A 177 -3.53 -2.12 -16.59
CA CYS A 177 -3.58 -3.58 -16.55
C CYS A 177 -2.28 -4.20 -16.01
N THR A 178 -1.36 -3.39 -15.49
CA THR A 178 -0.03 -3.85 -15.07
C THR A 178 0.12 -3.84 -13.56
N ALA A 179 0.64 -4.93 -13.01
CA ALA A 179 1.16 -5.01 -11.65
C ALA A 179 2.69 -4.89 -11.64
N VAL A 180 3.22 -4.29 -10.59
CA VAL A 180 4.64 -4.26 -10.25
C VAL A 180 4.88 -5.23 -9.12
N LEU A 181 5.81 -6.15 -9.33
CA LEU A 181 6.25 -7.10 -8.34
C LEU A 181 7.70 -6.79 -7.96
N GLY A 182 8.01 -6.88 -6.67
CA GLY A 182 9.37 -6.72 -6.17
C GLY A 182 9.67 -7.67 -5.03
N GLY A 183 10.90 -7.63 -4.52
CA GLY A 183 11.41 -8.66 -3.60
C GLY A 183 11.91 -9.91 -4.33
N LEU A 184 12.18 -9.81 -5.63
CA LEU A 184 12.63 -10.91 -6.48
C LEU A 184 14.16 -10.92 -6.68
N ALA A 185 14.93 -10.32 -5.75
CA ALA A 185 16.38 -10.16 -5.90
C ALA A 185 17.15 -11.49 -5.89
N GLY A 186 16.51 -12.57 -5.43
CA GLY A 186 17.06 -13.93 -5.50
C GLY A 186 16.98 -14.58 -6.88
N LEU A 187 16.29 -13.96 -7.84
CA LEU A 187 16.15 -14.45 -9.21
C LEU A 187 17.15 -13.71 -10.12
N THR A 188 17.79 -14.44 -11.03
CA THR A 188 18.92 -13.92 -11.82
C THR A 188 18.51 -13.26 -13.12
N SER A 189 17.32 -13.57 -13.64
CA SER A 189 16.85 -13.07 -14.93
C SER A 189 15.36 -12.73 -14.93
N GLN A 190 14.92 -11.99 -15.95
CA GLN A 190 13.50 -11.74 -16.19
C GLN A 190 12.74 -13.06 -16.41
N GLN A 191 13.33 -14.01 -17.14
CA GLN A 191 12.71 -15.30 -17.45
C GLN A 191 12.47 -16.13 -16.19
N ASP A 192 13.42 -16.13 -15.25
CA ASP A 192 13.26 -16.82 -13.96
C ASP A 192 12.14 -16.18 -13.13
N ALA A 193 12.05 -14.85 -13.13
CA ALA A 193 11.00 -14.10 -12.46
C ALA A 193 9.61 -14.32 -13.06
N GLU A 194 9.52 -14.40 -14.39
CA GLU A 194 8.29 -14.74 -15.10
C GLU A 194 7.85 -16.17 -14.82
N ALA A 195 8.75 -17.14 -14.94
CA ALA A 195 8.45 -18.54 -14.64
C ALA A 195 8.00 -18.73 -13.18
N TRP A 196 8.67 -18.05 -12.24
CA TRP A 196 8.27 -18.02 -10.83
C TRP A 196 6.87 -17.43 -10.65
N LEU A 197 6.56 -16.31 -11.32
CA LEU A 197 5.25 -15.68 -11.20
C LEU A 197 4.13 -16.55 -11.77
N ILE A 198 4.38 -17.20 -12.92
CA ILE A 198 3.43 -18.15 -13.53
C ILE A 198 3.13 -19.30 -12.57
N ASP A 199 4.17 -19.91 -11.97
CA ASP A 199 4.01 -20.97 -10.96
C ASP A 199 3.17 -20.50 -9.77
N LYS A 200 3.46 -19.31 -9.22
CA LYS A 200 2.72 -18.79 -8.07
C LYS A 200 1.27 -18.46 -8.39
N LEU A 201 1.01 -17.79 -9.51
CA LEU A 201 -0.37 -17.51 -9.92
C LEU A 201 -1.13 -18.81 -10.19
N ALA A 202 -0.54 -19.81 -10.84
CA ALA A 202 -1.18 -21.11 -11.03
C ALA A 202 -1.49 -21.81 -9.69
N SER A 203 -0.53 -21.83 -8.75
CA SER A 203 -0.72 -22.44 -7.43
C SER A 203 -1.81 -21.75 -6.59
N LEU A 204 -2.05 -20.46 -6.82
CA LEU A 204 -3.06 -19.65 -6.14
C LEU A 204 -4.39 -19.58 -6.92
N SER A 205 -4.53 -20.34 -8.01
CA SER A 205 -5.69 -20.24 -8.93
C SER A 205 -5.94 -18.80 -9.41
N GLY A 206 -4.86 -18.06 -9.62
CA GLY A 206 -4.86 -16.68 -10.08
C GLY A 206 -5.03 -16.54 -11.60
N PRO A 207 -5.22 -15.30 -12.08
CA PRO A 207 -5.43 -15.03 -13.49
C PRO A 207 -4.16 -15.23 -14.31
N MET A 208 -4.35 -15.45 -15.61
CA MET A 208 -3.25 -15.70 -16.55
C MET A 208 -2.54 -14.40 -16.93
N LEU A 209 -1.22 -14.45 -17.02
CA LEU A 209 -0.41 -13.34 -17.50
C LEU A 209 -0.54 -13.16 -19.02
N VAL A 210 -0.62 -11.92 -19.46
CA VAL A 210 -0.57 -11.56 -20.89
C VAL A 210 0.87 -11.35 -21.34
N ASN A 211 1.66 -10.65 -20.54
CA ASN A 211 3.07 -10.37 -20.84
C ASN A 211 3.82 -9.96 -19.56
N THR A 212 5.14 -10.07 -19.57
CA THR A 212 6.02 -9.49 -18.54
C THR A 212 7.13 -8.65 -19.16
N TYR A 213 7.62 -7.65 -18.42
CA TYR A 213 8.74 -6.83 -18.86
C TYR A 213 9.49 -6.19 -17.68
N ILE A 214 10.67 -5.64 -17.97
CA ILE A 214 11.49 -4.88 -17.03
C ILE A 214 11.71 -3.45 -17.58
N LYS A 215 11.83 -2.46 -16.68
CA LYS A 215 12.07 -1.05 -17.08
C LYS A 215 13.56 -0.69 -17.17
N SER A 216 14.45 -1.58 -16.75
CA SER A 216 15.90 -1.41 -16.75
C SER A 216 16.57 -2.36 -17.73
N GLU A 217 17.79 -2.05 -18.17
CA GLU A 217 18.58 -2.94 -19.04
C GLU A 217 18.93 -4.27 -18.34
N GLU A 218 19.10 -4.24 -17.02
CA GLU A 218 19.39 -5.40 -16.18
C GLU A 218 18.22 -5.69 -15.23
N PHE A 219 17.99 -6.98 -14.93
CA PHE A 219 17.00 -7.38 -13.94
C PHE A 219 17.48 -7.04 -12.52
N ARG A 220 16.70 -6.24 -11.79
CA ARG A 220 17.02 -5.79 -10.42
C ARG A 220 16.00 -6.28 -9.38
N GLY A 221 15.43 -7.47 -9.60
CA GLY A 221 14.43 -8.03 -8.70
C GLY A 221 13.07 -7.32 -8.73
N ILE A 222 12.77 -6.58 -9.82
CA ILE A 222 11.49 -5.93 -10.07
C ILE A 222 10.96 -6.38 -11.43
N LEU A 223 9.75 -6.92 -11.45
CA LEU A 223 9.06 -7.41 -12.65
C LEU A 223 7.75 -6.63 -12.85
N PHE A 224 7.46 -6.24 -14.09
CA PHE A 224 6.17 -5.68 -14.48
C PHE A 224 5.36 -6.75 -15.19
N ALA A 225 4.19 -7.08 -14.64
CA ALA A 225 3.31 -8.14 -15.11
C ALA A 225 2.02 -7.53 -15.66
N LYS A 226 1.75 -7.74 -16.95
CA LYS A 226 0.54 -7.26 -17.62
C LYS A 226 -0.53 -8.35 -17.62
N PHE A 227 -1.75 -7.97 -17.26
CA PHE A 227 -2.95 -8.79 -17.28
C PHE A 227 -3.89 -8.34 -18.40
N LYS A 228 -4.96 -9.09 -18.61
CA LYS A 228 -5.95 -8.80 -19.66
C LYS A 228 -6.67 -7.48 -19.40
N ASP A 229 -7.04 -7.24 -18.15
CA ASP A 229 -7.72 -6.04 -17.69
C ASP A 229 -7.31 -5.70 -16.23
N SER A 230 -7.81 -4.56 -15.75
CA SER A 230 -7.53 -4.08 -14.39
C SER A 230 -8.12 -4.99 -13.30
N PHE A 231 -9.23 -5.69 -13.59
CA PHE A 231 -9.89 -6.57 -12.64
C PHE A 231 -9.05 -7.83 -12.38
N GLU A 232 -8.55 -8.48 -13.43
CA GLU A 232 -7.60 -9.60 -13.29
C GLU A 232 -6.32 -9.16 -12.58
N ARG A 233 -5.76 -7.99 -12.93
CA ARG A 233 -4.61 -7.43 -12.22
C ARG A 233 -4.89 -7.29 -10.72
N ASP A 234 -6.04 -6.77 -10.33
CA ASP A 234 -6.39 -6.56 -8.92
C ASP A 234 -6.56 -7.88 -8.16
N ILE A 235 -7.16 -8.89 -8.80
CA ILE A 235 -7.23 -10.26 -8.26
C ILE A 235 -5.81 -10.79 -8.04
N ALA A 236 -4.93 -10.70 -9.04
CA ALA A 236 -3.55 -11.17 -8.93
C ALA A 236 -2.80 -10.49 -7.80
N VAL A 237 -2.88 -9.15 -7.70
CA VAL A 237 -2.24 -8.37 -6.64
C VAL A 237 -2.78 -8.77 -5.27
N ALA A 238 -4.09 -8.93 -5.11
CA ALA A 238 -4.70 -9.34 -3.85
C ALA A 238 -4.25 -10.76 -3.43
N LEU A 239 -4.27 -11.72 -4.35
CA LEU A 239 -3.82 -13.09 -4.12
C LEU A 239 -2.34 -13.13 -3.69
N LEU A 240 -1.47 -12.50 -4.46
CA LEU A 240 -0.03 -12.47 -4.19
C LEU A 240 0.29 -11.83 -2.83
N ARG A 241 -0.41 -10.75 -2.47
CA ARG A 241 -0.25 -10.10 -1.16
C ARG A 241 -0.75 -10.98 -0.02
N SER A 242 -1.89 -11.65 -0.18
CA SER A 242 -2.48 -12.50 0.86
C SER A 242 -1.64 -13.75 1.13
N ALA A 243 -0.93 -14.25 0.12
CA ALA A 243 -0.11 -15.45 0.20
C ALA A 243 1.21 -15.28 0.99
N SER A 244 1.59 -14.05 1.38
CA SER A 244 2.82 -13.77 2.15
C SER A 244 4.07 -14.46 1.57
N LEU A 245 4.20 -14.40 0.24
CA LEU A 245 5.24 -15.13 -0.50
C LEU A 245 6.64 -14.61 -0.12
N LYS A 246 7.60 -15.53 -0.06
CA LYS A 246 9.02 -15.20 0.13
C LYS A 246 9.86 -15.75 -1.01
N GLN A 247 10.86 -14.99 -1.44
CA GLN A 247 11.85 -15.42 -2.41
C GLN A 247 13.25 -15.14 -1.88
N SER A 248 14.05 -16.19 -1.70
CA SER A 248 15.39 -16.11 -1.09
C SER A 248 15.43 -15.35 0.23
N GLY A 249 14.41 -15.57 1.08
CA GLY A 249 14.28 -14.94 2.40
C GLY A 249 13.74 -13.51 2.40
N GLN A 250 13.52 -12.90 1.23
CA GLN A 250 12.87 -11.59 1.12
C GLN A 250 11.37 -11.74 0.89
N ASP A 251 10.58 -10.86 1.50
CA ASP A 251 9.14 -10.81 1.27
C ASP A 251 8.86 -10.26 -0.13
N VAL A 252 8.06 -11.00 -0.90
CA VAL A 252 7.61 -10.57 -2.22
C VAL A 252 6.41 -9.65 -2.06
N TRP A 253 6.45 -8.51 -2.73
CA TRP A 253 5.33 -7.58 -2.76
C TRP A 253 4.80 -7.41 -4.18
N ALA A 254 3.49 -7.16 -4.28
CA ALA A 254 2.81 -6.88 -5.53
C ALA A 254 1.93 -5.63 -5.36
N LYS A 255 1.92 -4.74 -6.35
CA LYS A 255 1.09 -3.52 -6.38
C LYS A 255 0.74 -3.12 -7.81
N GLU A 256 -0.25 -2.26 -7.97
CA GLU A 256 -0.57 -1.64 -9.26
C GLU A 256 0.58 -0.76 -9.80
N ASP A 257 0.85 -0.79 -11.11
CA ASP A 257 1.76 0.16 -11.78
C ASP A 257 1.07 1.50 -12.00
N LEU A 258 1.05 2.32 -10.94
CA LEU A 258 0.46 3.64 -11.00
C LEU A 258 1.25 4.60 -11.92
N PRO A 259 0.56 5.49 -12.65
CA PRO A 259 1.21 6.56 -13.41
C PRO A 259 2.06 7.44 -12.49
N ILE A 260 3.11 8.08 -13.02
CA ILE A 260 4.05 8.84 -12.17
C ILE A 260 3.34 9.99 -11.44
N GLU A 261 2.31 10.55 -12.08
CA GLU A 261 1.46 11.64 -11.60
C GLU A 261 0.66 11.21 -10.37
N ALA A 262 0.34 9.92 -10.25
CA ALA A 262 -0.28 9.35 -9.05
C ALA A 262 0.77 8.88 -8.03
N ARG A 263 1.92 8.37 -8.49
CA ARG A 263 3.00 7.90 -7.60
C ARG A 263 3.68 9.02 -6.83
N ALA A 264 3.88 10.19 -7.42
CA ALA A 264 4.56 11.30 -6.76
C ALA A 264 3.76 11.86 -5.55
N PRO A 265 2.45 12.19 -5.66
CA PRO A 265 1.61 12.54 -4.51
C PRO A 265 1.59 11.45 -3.44
N LYS A 266 1.41 10.19 -3.84
CA LYS A 266 1.44 9.03 -2.94
C LYS A 266 2.76 8.96 -2.16
N SER A 267 3.88 9.08 -2.86
CA SER A 267 5.22 9.05 -2.24
C SER A 267 5.40 10.19 -1.24
N PHE A 268 5.04 11.40 -1.64
CA PHE A 268 5.11 12.59 -0.80
C PHE A 268 4.26 12.46 0.47
N LEU A 269 2.98 12.10 0.34
CA LEU A 269 2.05 11.97 1.47
C LEU A 269 2.43 10.85 2.45
N LEU A 270 2.90 9.71 1.94
CA LEU A 270 3.35 8.61 2.80
C LEU A 270 4.66 8.97 3.52
N GLY A 271 5.60 9.62 2.83
CA GLY A 271 6.81 10.15 3.45
C GLY A 271 6.49 11.17 4.55
N LEU A 272 5.54 12.08 4.27
CA LEU A 272 5.09 13.07 5.23
C LEU A 272 4.40 12.41 6.44
N LYS A 273 3.55 11.42 6.23
CA LYS A 273 2.94 10.64 7.32
C LYS A 273 4.00 10.01 8.23
N ARG A 274 5.07 9.45 7.67
CA ARG A 274 6.18 8.89 8.47
C ARG A 274 6.92 9.96 9.25
N LEU A 275 7.21 11.09 8.62
CA LEU A 275 7.87 12.23 9.28
C LEU A 275 7.06 12.68 10.51
N LEU A 276 5.76 12.91 10.33
CA LEU A 276 4.88 13.31 11.43
C LEU A 276 4.78 12.24 12.52
N LYS A 277 4.68 10.96 12.15
CA LYS A 277 4.73 9.88 13.14
C LYS A 277 6.02 9.88 13.95
N SER A 278 7.17 10.12 13.31
CA SER A 278 8.46 10.20 14.00
C SER A 278 8.55 11.37 14.98
N TRP A 279 7.71 12.39 14.79
CA TRP A 279 7.59 13.54 15.68
C TRP A 279 6.52 13.36 16.76
N GLY A 280 5.93 12.16 16.88
CA GLY A 280 4.94 11.82 17.93
C GLY A 280 3.48 12.00 17.51
N PHE A 281 3.19 12.33 16.26
CA PHE A 281 1.80 12.41 15.79
C PHE A 281 1.23 11.01 15.47
N ASN A 282 0.42 10.49 16.38
CA ASN A 282 -0.10 9.11 16.28
C ASN A 282 -1.33 8.96 15.36
N LYS A 283 -2.13 10.02 15.18
CA LYS A 283 -3.41 9.99 14.44
C LYS A 283 -3.32 10.58 13.03
N VAL A 284 -2.28 10.18 12.28
CA VAL A 284 -2.05 10.66 10.91
C VAL A 284 -2.59 9.65 9.88
N THR A 285 -3.49 10.11 9.03
CA THR A 285 -4.16 9.29 8.00
C THR A 285 -3.93 9.91 6.62
N VAL A 286 -3.87 9.06 5.59
CA VAL A 286 -3.81 9.45 4.18
C VAL A 286 -5.02 8.82 3.51
N ASP A 287 -5.75 9.58 2.70
CA ASP A 287 -6.92 9.09 1.99
C ASP A 287 -6.54 8.04 0.93
N GLY A 288 -7.52 7.24 0.50
CA GLY A 288 -7.30 6.18 -0.51
C GLY A 288 -6.86 6.72 -1.87
N GLY A 289 -7.21 7.98 -2.19
CA GLY A 289 -6.83 8.66 -3.42
C GLY A 289 -5.43 9.30 -3.39
N PHE A 290 -4.76 9.31 -2.24
CA PHE A 290 -3.50 10.05 -2.03
C PHE A 290 -3.60 11.53 -2.43
N THR A 291 -4.73 12.15 -2.11
CA THR A 291 -5.03 13.56 -2.35
C THR A 291 -5.00 14.41 -1.08
N CYS A 292 -5.13 13.80 0.10
CA CYS A 292 -5.14 14.50 1.37
C CYS A 292 -4.47 13.68 2.49
N LEU A 293 -3.69 14.36 3.33
CA LEU A 293 -3.27 13.84 4.64
C LEU A 293 -4.05 14.59 5.73
N SER A 294 -4.70 13.80 6.60
CA SER A 294 -5.54 14.31 7.68
C SER A 294 -4.99 13.95 9.06
N MET A 295 -5.13 14.88 10.00
CA MET A 295 -4.91 14.64 11.43
C MET A 295 -6.21 14.82 12.20
N SER A 296 -6.59 13.84 13.02
CA SER A 296 -7.75 13.96 13.93
C SER A 296 -9.02 14.51 13.23
N SER A 297 -9.30 14.03 12.01
CA SER A 297 -10.42 14.42 11.11
C SER A 297 -10.26 15.71 10.28
N GLU A 298 -9.22 16.51 10.49
CA GLU A 298 -8.96 17.72 9.68
C GLU A 298 -7.92 17.45 8.59
N CYS A 299 -8.18 17.87 7.35
CA CYS A 299 -7.20 17.78 6.26
C CYS A 299 -6.08 18.81 6.47
N ALA A 300 -4.88 18.34 6.79
CA ALA A 300 -3.70 19.18 7.02
C ALA A 300 -3.06 19.64 5.70
N VAL A 301 -3.02 18.76 4.69
CA VAL A 301 -2.48 19.07 3.37
C VAL A 301 -3.24 18.36 2.28
N THR A 302 -3.57 19.11 1.22
CA THR A 302 -4.09 18.58 -0.04
C THR A 302 -2.98 18.58 -1.08
N VAL A 303 -2.84 17.49 -1.84
CA VAL A 303 -1.80 17.31 -2.85
C VAL A 303 -2.44 16.93 -4.18
N LYS A 304 -1.95 17.52 -5.27
CA LYS A 304 -2.32 17.19 -6.63
C LYS A 304 -1.11 17.30 -7.55
N CYS A 305 -1.13 16.58 -8.66
CA CYS A 305 -0.15 16.75 -9.72
C CYS A 305 -0.79 17.54 -10.86
N SER A 306 -0.17 18.64 -11.30
CA SER A 306 -0.66 19.45 -12.42
C SER A 306 0.54 19.99 -13.20
N ASP A 307 0.48 19.93 -14.54
CA ASP A 307 1.55 20.37 -15.44
C ASP A 307 2.92 19.75 -15.15
N GLY A 308 2.92 18.47 -14.73
CA GLY A 308 4.13 17.74 -14.36
C GLY A 308 4.82 18.26 -13.10
N GLN A 309 4.13 19.06 -12.27
CA GLN A 309 4.61 19.56 -10.99
C GLN A 309 3.73 19.07 -9.84
N LEU A 310 4.37 18.83 -8.70
CA LEU A 310 3.67 18.52 -7.46
C LEU A 310 3.15 19.84 -6.86
N GLN A 311 1.83 19.98 -6.77
CA GLN A 311 1.19 21.11 -6.09
C GLN A 311 0.59 20.63 -4.78
N TYR A 312 0.86 21.34 -3.69
CA TYR A 312 0.29 21.04 -2.39
C TYR A 312 -0.19 22.33 -1.70
N LYS A 313 -1.26 22.19 -0.92
CA LYS A 313 -1.87 23.29 -0.16
C LYS A 313 -2.05 22.84 1.28
N TRP A 314 -1.38 23.53 2.19
CA TRP A 314 -1.57 23.38 3.63
C TRP A 314 -2.86 24.07 4.08
N ASN A 315 -3.51 23.55 5.11
CA ASN A 315 -4.48 24.34 5.88
C ASN A 315 -3.76 25.42 6.70
N ASP A 316 -4.52 26.37 7.24
CA ASP A 316 -3.94 27.59 7.85
C ASP A 316 -3.05 27.29 9.06
N SER A 317 -3.42 26.32 9.90
CA SER A 317 -2.61 25.97 11.08
C SER A 317 -1.25 25.40 10.70
N TRP A 318 -1.17 24.57 9.65
CA TRP A 318 0.08 23.97 9.19
C TRP A 318 0.90 24.91 8.31
N ALA A 319 0.24 25.77 7.53
CA ALA A 319 0.90 26.78 6.72
C ALA A 319 1.70 27.77 7.59
N ASN A 320 1.18 28.08 8.79
CA ASN A 320 1.80 29.03 9.71
C ASN A 320 2.89 28.41 10.61
N TRP A 321 3.06 27.09 10.61
CA TRP A 321 4.06 26.42 11.41
C TRP A 321 5.45 26.48 10.76
N LYS A 322 6.18 27.57 11.04
CA LYS A 322 7.49 27.88 10.42
C LYS A 322 8.52 26.76 10.53
N ASP A 323 8.73 26.22 11.73
CA ASP A 323 9.74 25.17 11.94
C ASP A 323 9.49 23.94 11.05
N PHE A 324 8.23 23.57 10.87
CA PHE A 324 7.85 22.49 9.98
C PHE A 324 8.03 22.87 8.50
N GLN A 325 7.60 24.06 8.08
CA GLN A 325 7.76 24.53 6.70
C GLN A 325 9.23 24.70 6.29
N GLU A 326 10.10 25.03 7.25
CA GLU A 326 11.54 25.23 7.03
C GLU A 326 12.37 23.95 7.25
N SER A 327 11.75 22.88 7.74
CA SER A 327 12.42 21.60 8.03
C SER A 327 13.14 21.02 6.81
N GLN A 328 14.31 20.43 7.06
CA GLN A 328 15.11 19.81 6.01
C GLN A 328 14.40 18.58 5.43
N GLU A 329 13.66 17.86 6.27
CA GLU A 329 12.92 16.66 5.94
C GLU A 329 11.78 16.94 4.96
N LEU A 330 11.02 18.03 5.17
CA LEU A 330 9.96 18.42 4.23
C LEU A 330 10.53 18.85 2.88
N ARG A 331 11.65 19.58 2.88
CA ARG A 331 12.36 19.97 1.63
C ARG A 331 12.82 18.74 0.87
N GLU A 332 13.35 17.74 1.57
CA GLU A 332 13.81 16.49 0.98
C GLU A 332 12.65 15.71 0.35
N LEU A 333 11.52 15.57 1.05
CA LEU A 333 10.31 14.92 0.52
C LEU A 333 9.80 15.63 -0.74
N THR A 334 9.76 16.96 -0.72
CA THR A 334 9.33 17.78 -1.85
C THR A 334 10.27 17.60 -3.05
N ARG A 335 11.59 17.63 -2.80
CA ARG A 335 12.60 17.39 -3.84
C ARG A 335 12.45 16.00 -4.45
N GLN A 336 12.35 14.95 -3.64
CA GLN A 336 12.22 13.57 -4.12
C GLN A 336 10.98 13.38 -5.01
N ALA A 337 9.83 13.94 -4.61
CA ALA A 337 8.62 13.88 -5.41
C ALA A 337 8.73 14.70 -6.70
N SER A 338 9.42 15.84 -6.67
CA SER A 338 9.69 16.66 -7.86
C SER A 338 10.66 15.95 -8.83
N ASP A 339 11.72 15.34 -8.32
CA ASP A 339 12.68 14.56 -9.12
C ASP A 339 12.01 13.36 -9.80
N MET A 340 11.02 12.73 -9.13
CA MET A 340 10.20 11.68 -9.73
C MET A 340 9.42 12.17 -10.95
N LEU A 341 8.83 13.36 -10.87
CA LEU A 341 8.08 13.98 -11.96
C LEU A 341 8.99 14.50 -13.08
N GLN A 342 10.18 15.03 -12.74
CA GLN A 342 11.14 15.52 -13.72
C GLN A 342 11.66 14.40 -14.62
N LYS A 343 11.94 13.21 -14.04
CA LYS A 343 12.43 12.04 -14.78
C LYS A 343 11.50 11.62 -15.92
N THR A 344 10.20 11.84 -15.82
CA THR A 344 9.27 11.50 -16.92
C THR A 344 9.23 12.55 -18.02
N GLN A 345 9.47 13.82 -17.69
CA GLN A 345 9.61 14.86 -18.71
C GLN A 345 10.86 14.63 -19.58
N ASP A 346 11.97 14.23 -18.95
CA ASP A 346 13.24 14.03 -19.65
C ASP A 346 13.22 12.76 -20.52
N ASN A 347 12.53 11.72 -20.09
CA ASN A 347 12.42 10.46 -20.84
C ASN A 347 11.47 10.54 -22.05
N GLY A 348 10.58 11.55 -22.11
CA GLY A 348 9.67 11.76 -23.25
C GLY A 348 10.28 12.53 -24.43
N LYS A 349 11.33 13.33 -24.20
CA LYS A 349 12.08 14.00 -25.27
C LYS A 349 13.15 13.05 -25.82
N GLY A 350 12.69 12.04 -26.55
CA GLY A 350 13.56 11.12 -27.25
C GLY A 350 14.64 11.86 -28.04
N LYS A 351 15.90 11.56 -27.73
CA LYS A 351 17.03 11.66 -28.65
C LYS A 351 16.73 10.81 -29.88
N GLY A 352 15.84 11.28 -30.74
CA GLY A 352 15.72 10.85 -32.12
C GLY A 352 16.99 11.32 -32.83
N LYS A 353 18.11 10.65 -32.59
CA LYS A 353 19.31 10.82 -33.39
C LYS A 353 19.00 10.15 -34.72
N ALA A 354 18.25 10.87 -35.57
CA ALA A 354 18.08 10.53 -36.96
C ALA A 354 19.49 10.50 -37.56
N LYS A 355 20.08 9.30 -37.65
CA LYS A 355 21.20 9.06 -38.54
C LYS A 355 20.63 9.21 -39.95
N GLY A 356 20.62 10.44 -40.45
CA GLY A 356 20.52 10.69 -41.87
C GLY A 356 21.68 9.98 -42.53
N ALA A 357 21.36 8.90 -43.25
CA ALA A 357 22.27 8.29 -44.20
C ALA A 357 22.53 9.34 -45.30
N ALA A 358 23.65 10.05 -45.19
CA ALA A 358 24.20 10.75 -46.34
C ALA A 358 24.80 9.67 -47.25
N GLN A 359 24.08 9.36 -48.32
CA GLN A 359 24.65 8.74 -49.51
C GLN A 359 25.57 9.76 -50.18
N ALA A 360 26.84 9.40 -50.34
CA ALA A 360 27.74 9.93 -51.36
C ALA A 360 28.65 8.79 -51.81
#